data_AF-A0AA50WLY6-F1
#
_entry.id   AF-A0AA50WLY6-F1
#
_cell.length_a   1.000
_cell.length_b   1.000
_cell.length_c   1.000
_cell.angle_alpha   90.00
_cell.angle_beta   90.00
_cell.angle_gamma   90.00
#
_symmetry.space_group_name_H-M   'P 1'
#
loop_
_entity.id
_entity.type
_entity.pdbx_description
1 polymer ?
#
loop_
_entity_poly.entity_id
_entity_poly.type
_entity_poly.pdbx_seq_one_letter_code
_entity_poly.pdbx_strand_id
1 'polypeptide(L)'
;NSGDYIQAVLDRNVAENISRVLYPNDNFFEGKELRLRQEYFMCAATLQDIIRRYKASKFGSREAVRTTFESLPEKVAIQLNDTHPALAIPELLRILLDIENVPYEEAWDLVVRSCAYTNHTVLPEALERWPCSMLENVLPRHMQLIYHINFLHLKEVEKRWPGDADRLRRMSLIEEEGEKRVNMANLSVVGSHAVNGVAAIHSDILKATVFRDFYEMWPDKFQNKTNGITPRRWLLLCNPGLSDLISDKIGTDWTVHLEKLQGLKRWAKDPAFQRAVMKVKQENKLKLAALIERDTGVKINAASMFDVQVKRIHEYKRQLLNILHVITLYNRIKRDPTAPITPRTVMIGGKAAPGYFIAKQIIALACAVGNT
;
A
#
# COMPACT_ATOMS: atom_id res chain seq x y z
N ASN A 1 -6.57 35.32 25.70
CA ASN A 1 -6.50 35.97 27.03
C ASN A 1 -7.85 36.13 27.74
N SER A 2 -8.95 35.59 27.21
CA SER A 2 -10.32 35.72 27.76
C SER A 2 -10.73 34.62 28.77
N GLY A 3 -9.84 33.67 29.08
CA GLY A 3 -10.11 32.63 30.08
C GLY A 3 -11.05 31.50 29.65
N ASP A 4 -11.26 31.29 28.34
CA ASP A 4 -12.08 30.18 27.85
C ASP A 4 -11.30 28.85 27.80
N TYR A 5 -11.15 28.25 28.98
CA TYR A 5 -10.45 26.98 29.16
C TYR A 5 -11.12 25.81 28.42
N ILE A 6 -12.42 25.89 28.17
CA ILE A 6 -13.17 24.85 27.44
C ILE A 6 -12.76 24.88 25.97
N GLN A 7 -12.75 26.07 25.36
CA GLN A 7 -12.34 26.22 23.97
C GLN A 7 -10.88 25.80 23.75
N ALA A 8 -9.97 26.11 24.68
CA ALA A 8 -8.57 25.68 24.60
C ALA A 8 -8.42 24.14 24.60
N VAL A 9 -9.25 23.42 25.34
CA VAL A 9 -9.26 21.94 25.34
C VAL A 9 -9.88 21.40 24.05
N LEU A 10 -10.91 22.05 23.49
CA LEU A 10 -11.49 21.69 22.20
C LEU A 10 -10.47 21.84 21.06
N ASP A 11 -9.73 22.94 21.02
CA ASP A 11 -8.72 23.20 20.00
C ASP A 11 -7.60 22.15 20.03
N ARG A 12 -7.18 21.73 21.24
CA ARG A 12 -6.22 20.62 21.42
C ARG A 12 -6.77 19.31 20.84
N ASN A 13 -8.03 18.98 21.14
CA ASN A 13 -8.65 17.76 20.64
C ASN A 13 -8.74 17.74 19.10
N VAL A 14 -9.02 18.89 18.48
CA VAL A 14 -9.07 19.02 17.01
C VAL A 14 -7.71 18.73 16.39
N ALA A 15 -6.61 19.24 16.97
CA ALA A 15 -5.27 18.95 16.50
C ALA A 15 -4.89 17.47 16.68
N GLU A 16 -5.19 16.89 17.85
CA GLU A 16 -4.90 15.49 18.15
C GLU A 16 -5.67 14.51 17.26
N ASN A 17 -6.85 14.88 16.76
CA ASN A 17 -7.65 14.03 15.89
C ASN A 17 -6.91 13.58 14.62
N ILE A 18 -5.91 14.35 14.17
CA ILE A 18 -5.06 13.98 13.03
C ILE A 18 -4.37 12.64 13.29
N SER A 19 -3.86 12.35 14.48
CA SER A 19 -3.12 11.11 14.75
C SER A 19 -3.92 10.05 15.51
N ARG A 20 -5.25 10.20 15.67
CA ARG A 20 -6.06 9.29 16.51
C ARG A 20 -6.47 7.98 15.85
N VAL A 21 -6.83 7.99 14.58
CA VAL A 21 -7.37 6.81 13.88
C VAL A 21 -6.74 6.66 12.50
N LEU A 22 -6.31 5.43 12.18
CA LEU A 22 -5.82 5.08 10.85
C LEU A 22 -7.00 4.90 9.87
N TYR A 23 -6.96 5.59 8.74
CA TYR A 23 -8.02 5.60 7.71
C TYR A 23 -9.41 5.94 8.29
N PRO A 24 -9.65 7.20 8.69
CA PRO A 24 -10.97 7.64 9.13
C PRO A 24 -12.00 7.41 8.02
N ASN A 25 -13.26 7.25 8.41
CA ASN A 25 -14.35 7.07 7.45
C ASN A 25 -14.49 8.34 6.58
N ASP A 26 -14.25 8.21 5.30
CA ASP A 26 -14.22 9.29 4.30
C ASP A 26 -15.50 9.37 3.46
N ASN A 27 -16.57 8.73 3.92
CA ASN A 27 -17.91 8.87 3.30
C ASN A 27 -18.50 10.27 3.48
N PHE A 28 -18.01 11.06 4.44
CA PHE A 28 -18.46 12.42 4.73
C PHE A 28 -17.33 13.42 4.49
N PHE A 29 -17.68 14.69 4.25
CA PHE A 29 -16.73 15.75 3.90
C PHE A 29 -15.66 15.94 4.98
N GLU A 30 -16.04 15.96 6.25
CA GLU A 30 -15.14 16.12 7.39
C GLU A 30 -14.13 14.97 7.49
N GLY A 31 -14.56 13.75 7.13
CA GLY A 31 -13.69 12.57 7.09
C GLY A 31 -12.65 12.64 5.96
N LYS A 32 -13.06 13.14 4.79
CA LYS A 32 -12.14 13.41 3.66
C LYS A 32 -11.12 14.48 4.01
N GLU A 33 -11.57 15.59 4.59
CA GLU A 33 -10.67 16.67 5.00
C GLU A 33 -9.69 16.21 6.09
N LEU A 34 -10.15 15.43 7.07
CA LEU A 34 -9.27 14.85 8.09
C LEU A 34 -8.20 13.95 7.48
N ARG A 35 -8.56 13.12 6.49
CA ARG A 35 -7.60 12.27 5.76
C ARG A 35 -6.57 13.10 4.99
N LEU A 36 -6.98 14.16 4.30
CA LEU A 36 -6.05 15.09 3.63
C LEU A 36 -5.08 15.74 4.64
N ARG A 37 -5.60 16.19 5.80
CA ARG A 37 -4.79 16.76 6.89
C ARG A 37 -3.80 15.73 7.45
N GLN A 38 -4.19 14.46 7.57
CA GLN A 38 -3.31 13.36 7.97
C GLN A 38 -2.15 13.15 6.99
N GLU A 39 -2.46 13.05 5.70
CA GLU A 39 -1.48 12.88 4.64
C GLU A 39 -0.48 14.04 4.60
N TYR A 40 -0.99 15.27 4.67
CA TYR A 40 -0.14 16.46 4.71
C TYR A 40 0.71 16.53 5.98
N PHE A 41 0.13 16.29 7.15
CA PHE A 41 0.86 16.29 8.43
C PHE A 41 2.05 15.33 8.39
N MET A 42 1.84 14.12 7.88
CA MET A 42 2.91 13.14 7.69
C MET A 42 3.99 13.67 6.72
N CYS A 43 3.60 14.20 5.56
CA CYS A 43 4.55 14.70 4.55
C CYS A 43 5.37 15.88 5.08
N ALA A 44 4.71 16.89 5.65
CA ALA A 44 5.34 18.11 6.14
C ALA A 44 6.32 17.84 7.29
N ALA A 45 5.93 17.02 8.28
CA ALA A 45 6.83 16.66 9.38
C ALA A 45 8.03 15.84 8.88
N THR A 46 7.79 14.88 7.98
CA THR A 46 8.84 14.03 7.44
C THR A 46 9.85 14.82 6.61
N LEU A 47 9.40 15.73 5.75
CA LEU A 47 10.28 16.52 4.90
C LEU A 47 11.12 17.52 5.69
N GLN A 48 10.54 18.17 6.71
CA GLN A 48 11.33 19.02 7.60
C GLN A 48 12.43 18.23 8.31
N ASP A 49 12.15 17.01 8.77
CA ASP A 49 13.17 16.15 9.38
C ASP A 49 14.25 15.69 8.37
N ILE A 50 13.85 15.36 7.14
CA ILE A 50 14.79 15.02 6.06
C ILE A 50 15.72 16.20 5.76
N ILE A 51 15.17 17.40 5.56
CA ILE A 51 15.95 18.61 5.24
C ILE A 51 16.87 18.97 6.39
N ARG A 52 16.39 18.89 7.64
CA ARG A 52 17.21 19.08 8.85
C ARG A 52 18.38 18.10 8.89
N ARG A 53 18.14 16.80 8.62
CA ARG A 53 19.20 15.77 8.58
C ARG A 53 20.17 15.97 7.42
N TYR A 54 19.68 16.39 6.25
CA TYR A 54 20.52 16.68 5.08
C TYR A 54 21.49 17.84 5.34
N LYS A 55 20.98 18.93 5.95
CA LYS A 55 21.78 20.10 6.31
C LYS A 55 22.80 19.81 7.42
N ALA A 56 22.49 18.90 8.34
CA ALA A 56 23.41 18.54 9.41
C ALA A 56 24.73 17.97 8.88
N SER A 57 25.84 18.36 9.51
CA SER A 57 27.14 17.72 9.30
C SER A 57 27.05 16.25 9.73
N LYS A 58 27.76 15.34 9.06
CA LYS A 58 27.90 13.97 9.57
C LYS A 58 28.50 14.04 10.99
N PHE A 59 27.98 13.22 11.91
CA PHE A 59 28.50 13.14 13.28
C PHE A 59 30.00 12.81 13.25
N GLY A 60 30.84 13.66 13.86
CA GLY A 60 32.30 13.52 13.85
C GLY A 60 33.02 13.97 12.57
N SER A 61 32.32 14.58 11.62
CA SER A 61 32.92 15.12 10.39
C SER A 61 33.19 16.62 10.47
N ARG A 62 34.28 17.07 9.83
CA ARG A 62 34.59 18.48 9.56
C ARG A 62 34.04 18.96 8.21
N GLU A 63 33.31 18.11 7.48
CA GLU A 63 32.61 18.52 6.25
C GLU A 63 31.69 19.71 6.55
N ALA A 64 31.68 20.69 5.64
CA ALA A 64 30.83 21.86 5.77
C ALA A 64 29.35 21.43 5.89
N VAL A 65 28.60 22.14 6.74
CA VAL A 65 27.13 22.12 6.76
C VAL A 65 26.67 22.30 5.31
N ARG A 66 25.85 21.38 4.79
CA ARG A 66 25.36 21.50 3.41
C ARG A 66 24.44 22.71 3.35
N THR A 67 24.88 23.74 2.64
CA THR A 67 24.11 24.96 2.38
C THR A 67 23.46 24.94 0.99
N THR A 68 23.89 24.05 0.10
CA THR A 68 23.31 23.85 -1.24
C THR A 68 22.58 22.52 -1.34
N PHE A 69 21.62 22.46 -2.28
CA PHE A 69 20.77 21.29 -2.49
C PHE A 69 21.15 20.47 -3.72
N GLU A 70 22.18 20.86 -4.47
CA GLU A 70 22.68 20.11 -5.64
C GLU A 70 22.91 18.62 -5.36
N SER A 71 23.41 18.31 -4.14
CA SER A 71 23.70 16.93 -3.71
C SER A 71 22.52 16.21 -3.02
N LEU A 72 21.32 16.80 -3.04
CA LEU A 72 20.13 16.26 -2.37
C LEU A 72 19.76 14.86 -2.92
N PRO A 73 19.65 14.64 -4.24
CA PRO A 73 19.24 13.35 -4.78
C PRO A 73 20.26 12.22 -4.55
N GLU A 74 21.54 12.55 -4.37
CA GLU A 74 22.61 11.59 -4.08
C GLU A 74 22.62 11.15 -2.60
N LYS A 75 21.90 11.88 -1.73
CA LYS A 75 21.84 11.61 -0.29
C LYS A 75 20.44 11.25 0.20
N VAL A 76 19.40 11.65 -0.52
CA VAL A 76 18.00 11.53 -0.12
C VAL A 76 17.21 10.87 -1.25
N ALA A 77 16.61 9.73 -0.94
CA ALA A 77 15.64 9.05 -1.80
C ALA A 77 14.32 8.90 -1.05
N ILE A 78 13.24 9.41 -1.64
CA ILE A 78 11.89 9.44 -1.05
C ILE A 78 11.02 8.48 -1.88
N GLN A 79 10.62 7.36 -1.27
CA GLN A 79 9.69 6.43 -1.89
C GLN A 79 8.25 6.75 -1.47
N LEU A 80 7.43 7.12 -2.43
CA LEU A 80 5.99 7.30 -2.30
C LEU A 80 5.31 5.94 -2.44
N ASN A 81 4.79 5.40 -1.33
CA ASN A 81 4.05 4.14 -1.35
C ASN A 81 2.56 4.43 -1.53
N ASP A 82 2.07 4.15 -2.74
CA ASP A 82 0.77 4.59 -3.22
C ASP A 82 0.65 6.13 -3.26
N THR A 83 -0.56 6.67 -3.46
CA THR A 83 -0.76 8.13 -3.60
C THR A 83 -0.85 8.90 -2.29
N HIS A 84 -1.01 8.23 -1.14
CA HIS A 84 -1.17 8.90 0.15
C HIS A 84 -0.06 9.93 0.48
N PRO A 85 1.23 9.67 0.23
CA PRO A 85 2.29 10.67 0.44
C PRO A 85 2.56 11.59 -0.76
N ALA A 86 1.67 11.64 -1.77
CA ALA A 86 1.93 12.42 -3.00
C ALA A 86 2.11 13.93 -2.75
N LEU A 87 1.56 14.45 -1.64
CA LEU A 87 1.79 15.83 -1.19
C LEU A 87 3.25 16.13 -0.82
N ALA A 88 4.10 15.11 -0.64
CA ALA A 88 5.53 15.31 -0.47
C ALA A 88 6.18 16.00 -1.68
N ILE A 89 5.65 15.82 -2.90
CA ILE A 89 6.15 16.48 -4.11
C ILE A 89 5.97 18.01 -4.02
N PRO A 90 4.74 18.55 -3.90
CA PRO A 90 4.55 19.99 -3.77
C PRO A 90 5.10 20.55 -2.46
N GLU A 91 5.16 19.78 -1.37
CA GLU A 91 5.76 20.26 -0.12
C GLU A 91 7.29 20.39 -0.20
N LEU A 92 7.99 19.43 -0.82
CA LEU A 92 9.44 19.55 -1.02
C LEU A 92 9.74 20.74 -1.95
N LEU A 93 8.96 20.89 -3.02
CA LEU A 93 9.06 22.04 -3.90
C LEU A 93 8.82 23.36 -3.16
N ARG A 94 7.80 23.43 -2.30
CA ARG A 94 7.50 24.60 -1.47
C ARG A 94 8.67 24.95 -0.54
N ILE A 95 9.28 23.97 0.12
CA ILE A 95 10.44 24.21 0.99
C ILE A 95 11.60 24.78 0.16
N LEU A 96 11.94 24.15 -0.95
CA LEU A 96 13.06 24.59 -1.79
C LEU A 96 12.85 26.00 -2.36
N LEU A 97 11.64 26.31 -2.81
CA LEU A 97 11.31 27.63 -3.38
C LEU A 97 11.14 28.70 -2.29
N ASP A 98 10.21 28.49 -1.38
CA ASP A 98 9.69 29.55 -0.51
C ASP A 98 10.57 29.78 0.74
N ILE A 99 11.35 28.77 1.14
CA ILE A 99 12.20 28.83 2.35
C ILE A 99 13.68 28.89 1.95
N GLU A 100 14.10 28.02 1.05
CA GLU A 100 15.51 27.88 0.67
C GLU A 100 15.92 28.77 -0.51
N ASN A 101 14.95 29.44 -1.16
CA ASN A 101 15.15 30.37 -2.28
C ASN A 101 15.88 29.74 -3.48
N VAL A 102 15.68 28.44 -3.70
CA VAL A 102 16.19 27.74 -4.89
C VAL A 102 15.31 28.12 -6.09
N PRO A 103 15.89 28.47 -7.26
CA PRO A 103 15.14 28.74 -8.49
C PRO A 103 14.25 27.55 -8.89
N TYR A 104 13.13 27.82 -9.55
CA TYR A 104 12.12 26.80 -9.85
C TYR A 104 12.67 25.61 -10.64
N GLU A 105 13.40 25.87 -11.71
CA GLU A 105 13.93 24.85 -12.60
C GLU A 105 14.85 23.88 -11.85
N GLU A 106 15.71 24.43 -10.99
CA GLU A 106 16.60 23.65 -10.12
C GLU A 106 15.80 22.90 -9.05
N ALA A 107 14.88 23.56 -8.35
CA ALA A 107 14.06 22.95 -7.31
C ALA A 107 13.22 21.78 -7.85
N TRP A 108 12.65 21.93 -9.05
CA TRP A 108 11.85 20.90 -9.70
C TRP A 108 12.70 19.69 -10.11
N ASP A 109 13.89 19.91 -10.68
CA ASP A 109 14.84 18.82 -10.98
C ASP A 109 15.20 18.04 -9.70
N LEU A 110 15.53 18.75 -8.63
CA LEU A 110 15.85 18.15 -7.33
C LEU A 110 14.70 17.31 -6.77
N VAL A 111 13.45 17.81 -6.86
CA VAL A 111 12.25 17.07 -6.44
C VAL A 111 12.09 15.79 -7.24
N VAL A 112 12.11 15.87 -8.57
CA VAL A 112 11.91 14.71 -9.45
C VAL A 112 12.98 13.65 -9.21
N ARG A 113 14.26 14.05 -9.13
CA ARG A 113 15.37 13.12 -8.87
C ARG A 113 15.35 12.52 -7.46
N SER A 114 14.73 13.18 -6.48
CA SER A 114 14.62 12.67 -5.10
C SER A 114 13.42 11.75 -4.89
N CYS A 115 12.37 11.83 -5.71
CA CYS A 115 11.12 11.10 -5.51
C CYS A 115 10.95 9.90 -6.46
N ALA A 116 10.45 8.78 -5.92
CA ALA A 116 10.06 7.60 -6.67
C ALA A 116 8.68 7.10 -6.21
N TYR A 117 7.86 6.59 -7.13
CA TYR A 117 6.47 6.21 -6.86
C TYR A 117 6.21 4.71 -7.06
N THR A 118 5.66 4.05 -6.04
CA THR A 118 5.13 2.69 -6.15
C THR A 118 3.60 2.73 -6.22
N ASN A 119 3.02 2.23 -7.31
CA ASN A 119 1.58 2.00 -7.40
C ASN A 119 1.23 0.58 -6.89
N HIS A 120 0.21 0.47 -6.04
CA HIS A 120 -0.23 -0.78 -5.43
C HIS A 120 -1.57 -1.31 -5.95
N THR A 121 -2.22 -0.60 -6.86
CA THR A 121 -3.60 -0.88 -7.29
C THR A 121 -3.95 -0.23 -8.62
N VAL A 122 -4.75 -0.95 -9.40
CA VAL A 122 -5.35 -0.48 -10.66
C VAL A 122 -6.83 -0.08 -10.48
N LEU A 123 -7.36 -0.24 -9.27
CA LEU A 123 -8.76 0.07 -8.97
C LEU A 123 -8.97 1.59 -8.93
N PRO A 124 -9.87 2.16 -9.76
CA PRO A 124 -10.09 3.60 -9.83
C PRO A 124 -10.44 4.22 -8.47
N GLU A 125 -11.21 3.52 -7.64
CA GLU A 125 -11.61 3.98 -6.30
C GLU A 125 -10.44 4.14 -5.32
N ALA A 126 -9.29 3.54 -5.62
CA ALA A 126 -8.09 3.63 -4.80
C ALA A 126 -7.06 4.62 -5.37
N LEU A 127 -7.30 5.20 -6.55
CA LEU A 127 -6.48 6.28 -7.10
C LEU A 127 -7.03 7.61 -6.59
N GLU A 128 -6.35 8.22 -5.63
CA GLU A 128 -6.89 9.37 -4.90
C GLU A 128 -7.17 10.57 -5.82
N ARG A 129 -8.35 11.16 -5.60
CA ARG A 129 -8.84 12.39 -6.24
C ARG A 129 -9.30 13.36 -5.17
N TRP A 130 -8.58 14.46 -4.99
CA TRP A 130 -8.93 15.48 -4.01
C TRP A 130 -9.65 16.64 -4.68
N PRO A 131 -10.82 17.07 -4.19
CA PRO A 131 -11.46 18.29 -4.68
C PRO A 131 -10.50 19.49 -4.62
N CYS A 132 -10.42 20.26 -5.70
CA CYS A 132 -9.56 21.44 -5.76
C CYS A 132 -9.96 22.45 -4.67
N SER A 133 -11.26 22.65 -4.48
CA SER A 133 -11.83 23.50 -3.41
C SER A 133 -11.31 23.14 -2.02
N MET A 134 -11.17 21.84 -1.73
CA MET A 134 -10.65 21.35 -0.45
C MET A 134 -9.15 21.65 -0.31
N LEU A 135 -8.36 21.41 -1.35
CA LEU A 135 -6.93 21.74 -1.35
C LEU A 135 -6.70 23.25 -1.28
N GLU A 136 -7.51 24.07 -1.95
CA GLU A 136 -7.45 25.53 -1.89
C GLU A 136 -7.72 26.05 -0.47
N ASN A 137 -8.67 25.43 0.25
CA ASN A 137 -8.98 25.80 1.62
C ASN A 137 -7.90 25.35 2.62
N VAL A 138 -7.44 24.10 2.52
CA VAL A 138 -6.53 23.50 3.52
C VAL A 138 -5.06 23.82 3.21
N LEU A 139 -4.66 23.81 1.94
CA LEU A 139 -3.27 23.91 1.46
C LEU A 139 -3.16 24.88 0.26
N PRO A 140 -3.52 26.17 0.43
CA PRO A 140 -3.62 27.12 -0.68
C PRO A 140 -2.32 27.26 -1.48
N ARG A 141 -1.16 27.26 -0.80
CA ARG A 141 0.15 27.34 -1.46
C ARG A 141 0.45 26.09 -2.27
N HIS A 142 0.15 24.91 -1.76
CA HIS A 142 0.34 23.64 -2.48
C HIS A 142 -0.54 23.57 -3.72
N MET A 143 -1.77 24.08 -3.66
CA MET A 143 -2.63 24.13 -4.84
C MET A 143 -2.04 25.02 -5.93
N GLN A 144 -1.49 26.19 -5.58
CA GLN A 144 -0.79 27.05 -6.55
C GLN A 144 0.38 26.31 -7.22
N LEU A 145 1.18 25.59 -6.42
CA LEU A 145 2.29 24.79 -6.94
C LEU A 145 1.80 23.65 -7.85
N ILE A 146 0.73 22.95 -7.49
CA ILE A 146 0.12 21.89 -8.30
C ILE A 146 -0.36 22.44 -9.64
N TYR A 147 -1.05 23.59 -9.66
CA TYR A 147 -1.46 24.23 -10.91
C TYR A 147 -0.25 24.62 -11.77
N HIS A 148 0.83 25.13 -11.16
CA HIS A 148 2.03 25.51 -11.89
C HIS A 148 2.77 24.29 -12.48
N ILE A 149 2.89 23.20 -11.70
CA ILE A 149 3.42 21.90 -12.19
C ILE A 149 2.56 21.42 -13.36
N ASN A 150 1.22 21.45 -13.23
CA ASN A 150 0.31 21.03 -14.29
C ASN A 150 0.50 21.84 -15.57
N PHE A 151 0.61 23.18 -15.45
CA PHE A 151 0.80 24.07 -16.59
C PHE A 151 2.09 23.74 -17.37
N LEU A 152 3.22 23.58 -16.68
CA LEU A 152 4.48 23.24 -17.32
C LEU A 152 4.47 21.81 -17.90
N HIS A 153 3.87 20.86 -17.18
CA HIS A 153 3.71 19.50 -17.66
C HIS A 153 2.90 19.44 -18.97
N LEU A 154 1.74 20.11 -19.01
CA LEU A 154 0.87 20.11 -20.18
C LEU A 154 1.50 20.84 -21.37
N LYS A 155 2.35 21.84 -21.14
CA LYS A 155 3.16 22.44 -22.22
C LYS A 155 4.12 21.43 -22.86
N GLU A 156 4.77 20.59 -22.07
CA GLU A 156 5.65 19.53 -22.60
C GLU A 156 4.86 18.43 -23.32
N VAL A 157 3.65 18.11 -22.84
CA VAL A 157 2.74 17.17 -23.53
C VAL A 157 2.30 17.74 -24.89
N GLU A 158 1.84 19.00 -24.95
CA GLU A 158 1.41 19.65 -26.19
C GLU A 158 2.57 19.78 -27.19
N LYS A 159 3.78 20.09 -26.71
CA LYS A 159 4.97 20.14 -27.56
C LYS A 159 5.30 18.79 -28.21
N ARG A 160 5.05 17.69 -27.50
CA ARG A 160 5.33 16.32 -27.98
C ARG A 160 4.22 15.77 -28.87
N TRP A 161 2.97 16.11 -28.59
CA TRP A 161 1.79 15.70 -29.37
C TRP A 161 0.89 16.90 -29.68
N PRO A 162 1.30 17.77 -30.63
CA PRO A 162 0.52 18.97 -30.95
C PRO A 162 -0.89 18.63 -31.45
N GLY A 163 -1.91 19.27 -30.87
CA GLY A 163 -3.31 19.10 -31.27
C GLY A 163 -4.03 17.86 -30.71
N ASP A 164 -3.38 17.02 -29.90
CA ASP A 164 -4.03 15.88 -29.20
C ASP A 164 -4.65 16.34 -27.87
N ALA A 165 -5.74 17.09 -27.96
CA ALA A 165 -6.45 17.65 -26.80
C ALA A 165 -6.96 16.56 -25.83
N ASP A 166 -7.30 15.38 -26.34
CA ASP A 166 -7.75 14.26 -25.52
C ASP A 166 -6.62 13.69 -24.66
N ARG A 167 -5.40 13.58 -25.20
CA ARG A 167 -4.22 13.19 -24.43
C ARG A 167 -3.86 14.22 -23.37
N LEU A 168 -3.90 15.52 -23.71
CA LEU A 168 -3.72 16.58 -22.72
C LEU A 168 -4.68 16.42 -21.54
N ARG A 169 -5.97 16.18 -21.81
CA ARG A 169 -6.97 15.96 -20.77
C ARG A 169 -6.65 14.73 -19.90
N ARG A 170 -6.24 13.60 -20.49
CA ARG A 170 -5.91 12.37 -19.75
C ARG A 170 -4.62 12.47 -18.92
N MET A 171 -3.66 13.27 -19.37
CA MET A 171 -2.37 13.46 -18.69
C MET A 171 -2.38 14.63 -17.68
N SER A 172 -3.45 15.44 -17.67
CA SER A 172 -3.62 16.54 -16.72
C SER A 172 -3.58 16.06 -15.27
N LEU A 173 -2.97 16.87 -14.40
CA LEU A 173 -3.06 16.70 -12.95
C LEU A 173 -4.43 17.15 -12.41
N ILE A 174 -5.16 17.94 -13.18
CA ILE A 174 -6.47 18.48 -12.84
C ILE A 174 -7.54 17.82 -13.72
N GLU A 175 -8.46 17.12 -13.08
CA GLU A 175 -9.67 16.59 -13.72
C GLU A 175 -10.74 17.69 -13.70
N GLU A 176 -11.23 18.05 -14.90
CA GLU A 176 -12.18 19.15 -15.11
C GLU A 176 -13.65 18.68 -15.14
N GLU A 177 -13.89 17.36 -15.19
CA GLU A 177 -15.25 16.80 -15.27
C GLU A 177 -15.94 16.82 -13.90
N GLY A 178 -17.04 17.59 -13.80
CA GLY A 178 -17.80 17.75 -12.57
C GLY A 178 -17.15 18.73 -11.60
N GLU A 179 -16.99 18.34 -10.34
CA GLU A 179 -16.18 19.10 -9.39
C GLU A 179 -14.70 18.90 -9.72
N LYS A 180 -13.96 19.99 -9.93
CA LYS A 180 -12.52 19.92 -10.24
C LYS A 180 -11.77 19.14 -9.18
N ARG A 181 -10.91 18.22 -9.61
CA ARG A 181 -10.13 17.36 -8.70
C ARG A 181 -8.67 17.27 -9.11
N VAL A 182 -7.80 17.17 -8.11
CA VAL A 182 -6.39 16.83 -8.32
C VAL A 182 -6.23 15.31 -8.37
N ASN A 183 -5.65 14.83 -9.47
CA ASN A 183 -5.28 13.44 -9.66
C ASN A 183 -3.89 13.18 -9.05
N MET A 184 -3.89 12.58 -7.85
CA MET A 184 -2.66 12.35 -7.08
C MET A 184 -1.75 11.30 -7.72
N ALA A 185 -2.30 10.39 -8.52
CA ALA A 185 -1.53 9.40 -9.26
C ALA A 185 -0.75 10.07 -10.40
N ASN A 186 -1.40 10.95 -11.17
CA ASN A 186 -0.73 11.73 -12.21
C ASN A 186 0.34 12.64 -11.60
N LEU A 187 0.04 13.31 -10.47
CA LEU A 187 1.03 14.12 -9.75
C LEU A 187 2.25 13.28 -9.34
N SER A 188 2.01 12.08 -8.82
CA SER A 188 3.08 11.16 -8.40
C SER A 188 3.96 10.71 -9.56
N VAL A 189 3.36 10.43 -10.73
CA VAL A 189 4.09 10.04 -11.94
C VAL A 189 4.91 11.20 -12.50
N VAL A 190 4.34 12.40 -12.55
CA VAL A 190 5.00 13.61 -13.06
C VAL A 190 6.16 14.02 -12.15
N GLY A 191 5.96 14.05 -10.83
CA GLY A 191 6.94 14.49 -9.85
C GLY A 191 7.94 13.44 -9.36
N SER A 192 8.06 12.29 -10.03
CA SER A 192 9.00 11.22 -9.66
C SER A 192 9.89 10.81 -10.82
N HIS A 193 11.15 10.43 -10.56
CA HIS A 193 12.06 9.91 -11.59
C HIS A 193 11.83 8.42 -11.92
N ALA A 194 11.15 7.68 -11.04
CA ALA A 194 10.84 6.27 -11.22
C ALA A 194 9.41 5.94 -10.77
N VAL A 195 8.76 5.03 -11.51
CA VAL A 195 7.42 4.50 -11.20
C VAL A 195 7.48 2.98 -11.29
N ASN A 196 7.00 2.28 -10.26
CA ASN A 196 6.98 0.81 -10.28
C ASN A 196 5.64 0.20 -9.85
N GLY A 197 5.31 -0.92 -10.50
CA GLY A 197 4.28 -1.85 -10.05
C GLY A 197 4.86 -2.95 -9.14
N VAL A 198 3.96 -3.68 -8.47
CA VAL A 198 4.30 -4.64 -7.41
C VAL A 198 4.28 -6.12 -7.81
N ALA A 199 4.03 -6.40 -9.09
CA ALA A 199 4.10 -7.72 -9.72
C ALA A 199 4.25 -7.53 -11.24
N ALA A 200 4.87 -8.46 -11.96
CA ALA A 200 5.12 -8.32 -13.40
C ALA A 200 3.84 -7.97 -14.18
N ILE A 201 2.79 -8.78 -14.01
CA ILE A 201 1.46 -8.54 -14.60
C ILE A 201 0.88 -7.18 -14.23
N HIS A 202 1.07 -6.74 -12.98
CA HIS A 202 0.58 -5.45 -12.52
C HIS A 202 1.32 -4.30 -13.21
N SER A 203 2.65 -4.37 -13.29
CA SER A 203 3.45 -3.40 -14.04
C SER A 203 3.07 -3.36 -15.52
N ASP A 204 2.76 -4.49 -16.13
CA ASP A 204 2.33 -4.55 -17.53
C ASP A 204 0.96 -3.90 -17.74
N ILE A 205 0.01 -4.13 -16.83
CA ILE A 205 -1.29 -3.44 -16.85
C ILE A 205 -1.10 -1.93 -16.71
N LEU A 206 -0.25 -1.46 -15.78
CA LEU A 206 0.00 -0.02 -15.61
C LEU A 206 0.50 0.63 -16.91
N LYS A 207 1.45 0.00 -17.60
CA LYS A 207 1.98 0.50 -18.88
C LYS A 207 0.96 0.41 -20.02
N ALA A 208 0.13 -0.62 -20.03
CA ALA A 208 -0.82 -0.85 -21.13
C ALA A 208 -2.13 -0.05 -20.98
N THR A 209 -2.54 0.27 -19.76
CA THR A 209 -3.84 0.91 -19.49
C THR A 209 -3.71 2.17 -18.64
N VAL A 210 -3.50 2.05 -17.33
CA VAL A 210 -3.67 3.14 -16.35
C VAL A 210 -2.76 4.34 -16.64
N PHE A 211 -1.50 4.08 -16.97
CA PHE A 211 -0.48 5.10 -17.21
C PHE A 211 0.08 5.01 -18.63
N ARG A 212 -0.71 4.53 -19.59
CA ARG A 212 -0.27 4.33 -20.97
C ARG A 212 0.34 5.60 -21.58
N ASP A 213 -0.36 6.72 -21.49
CA ASP A 213 0.11 7.98 -22.08
C ASP A 213 1.40 8.49 -21.40
N PHE A 214 1.54 8.27 -20.09
CA PHE A 214 2.79 8.57 -19.36
C PHE A 214 3.93 7.63 -19.73
N TYR A 215 3.66 6.35 -19.97
CA TYR A 215 4.65 5.38 -20.44
C TYR A 215 5.14 5.72 -21.86
N GLU A 216 4.24 6.14 -22.74
CA GLU A 216 4.58 6.65 -24.08
C GLU A 216 5.45 7.92 -24.00
N MET A 217 5.31 8.74 -22.95
CA MET A 217 6.13 9.93 -22.71
C MET A 217 7.51 9.60 -22.12
N TRP A 218 7.56 8.76 -21.10
CA TRP A 218 8.76 8.44 -20.33
C TRP A 218 8.89 6.93 -20.10
N PRO A 219 9.24 6.14 -21.12
CA PRO A 219 9.26 4.68 -21.00
C PRO A 219 10.26 4.19 -19.95
N ASP A 220 11.42 4.84 -19.83
CA ASP A 220 12.49 4.47 -18.90
C ASP A 220 12.12 4.69 -17.42
N LYS A 221 11.09 5.50 -17.14
CA LYS A 221 10.57 5.75 -15.79
C LYS A 221 9.88 4.50 -15.20
N PHE A 222 9.32 3.64 -16.05
CA PHE A 222 8.45 2.54 -15.62
C PHE A 222 9.21 1.23 -15.37
N GLN A 223 9.09 0.71 -14.16
CA GLN A 223 9.80 -0.48 -13.70
C GLN A 223 8.85 -1.52 -13.06
N ASN A 224 9.41 -2.70 -12.78
CA ASN A 224 8.80 -3.68 -11.89
C ASN A 224 9.65 -3.91 -10.65
N LYS A 225 8.98 -4.00 -9.49
CA LYS A 225 9.56 -4.47 -8.23
C LYS A 225 8.55 -5.41 -7.59
N THR A 226 8.66 -6.71 -7.87
CA THR A 226 7.73 -7.71 -7.34
C THR A 226 7.82 -7.77 -5.81
N ASN A 227 6.68 -7.67 -5.13
CA ASN A 227 6.62 -7.70 -3.67
C ASN A 227 7.21 -8.97 -3.07
N GLY A 228 7.80 -8.83 -1.88
CA GLY A 228 8.33 -9.94 -1.09
C GLY A 228 7.80 -9.95 0.34
N ILE A 229 8.06 -11.04 1.04
CA ILE A 229 7.82 -11.17 2.48
C ILE A 229 9.14 -11.52 3.17
N THR A 230 9.35 -11.02 4.39
CA THR A 230 10.56 -11.35 5.16
C THR A 230 10.50 -12.79 5.68
N PRO A 231 11.48 -13.66 5.35
CA PRO A 231 11.50 -15.05 5.83
C PRO A 231 11.72 -15.13 7.35
N ARG A 232 12.26 -14.07 7.97
CA ARG A 232 12.47 -14.00 9.42
C ARG A 232 11.15 -14.10 10.19
N ARG A 233 10.13 -13.37 9.75
CA ARG A 233 8.81 -13.40 10.40
C ARG A 233 7.94 -14.53 9.85
N TRP A 234 7.94 -14.73 8.54
CA TRP A 234 6.99 -15.61 7.85
C TRP A 234 7.45 -17.06 7.66
N LEU A 235 8.61 -17.42 8.20
CA LEU A 235 9.08 -18.79 8.25
C LEU A 235 9.77 -19.07 9.59
N LEU A 236 10.87 -18.36 9.88
CA LEU A 236 11.69 -18.60 11.08
C LEU A 236 10.90 -18.43 12.39
N LEU A 237 10.20 -17.31 12.54
CA LEU A 237 9.42 -17.03 13.76
C LEU A 237 8.11 -17.82 13.84
N CYS A 238 7.33 -17.86 12.75
CA CYS A 238 5.98 -18.43 12.81
C CYS A 238 5.95 -19.96 12.64
N ASN A 239 7.02 -20.58 12.14
CA ASN A 239 7.08 -22.01 11.89
C ASN A 239 8.49 -22.57 12.23
N PRO A 240 8.88 -22.54 13.52
CA PRO A 240 10.20 -22.98 13.96
C PRO A 240 10.45 -24.44 13.61
N GLY A 241 9.47 -25.34 13.77
CA GLY A 241 9.65 -26.75 13.42
C GLY A 241 9.96 -27.01 11.93
N LEU A 242 9.41 -26.19 11.01
CA LEU A 242 9.80 -26.28 9.60
C LEU A 242 11.18 -25.65 9.37
N SER A 243 11.49 -24.58 10.08
CA SER A 243 12.76 -23.87 9.97
C SER A 243 13.94 -24.72 10.43
N ASP A 244 13.77 -25.48 11.51
CA ASP A 244 14.75 -26.45 12.02
C ASP A 244 14.96 -27.56 10.98
N LEU A 245 13.88 -28.15 10.46
CA LEU A 245 13.94 -29.19 9.45
C LEU A 245 14.62 -28.74 8.15
N ILE A 246 14.40 -27.49 7.73
CA ILE A 246 15.11 -26.90 6.58
C ILE A 246 16.59 -26.76 6.93
N SER A 247 16.90 -26.24 8.12
CA SER A 247 18.28 -25.98 8.55
C SER A 247 19.12 -27.25 8.64
N ASP A 248 18.53 -28.36 9.09
CA ASP A 248 19.17 -29.67 9.12
C ASP A 248 19.58 -30.17 7.72
N LYS A 249 18.88 -29.74 6.66
CA LYS A 249 19.12 -30.20 5.29
C LYS A 249 20.03 -29.31 4.45
N ILE A 250 20.06 -28.01 4.74
CA ILE A 250 20.76 -27.02 3.90
C ILE A 250 21.55 -25.95 4.69
N GLY A 251 21.70 -26.10 6.01
CA GLY A 251 22.33 -25.11 6.89
C GLY A 251 21.41 -23.94 7.23
N THR A 252 21.88 -22.93 7.97
CA THR A 252 21.04 -21.83 8.51
C THR A 252 21.08 -20.54 7.67
N ASP A 253 21.97 -20.46 6.69
CA ASP A 253 22.16 -19.26 5.85
C ASP A 253 20.91 -18.85 5.06
N TRP A 254 19.96 -19.77 4.83
CA TRP A 254 18.74 -19.48 4.07
C TRP A 254 17.89 -18.36 4.70
N THR A 255 18.08 -18.08 5.99
CA THR A 255 17.36 -17.02 6.71
C THR A 255 17.64 -15.62 6.17
N VAL A 256 18.83 -15.41 5.58
CA VAL A 256 19.23 -14.18 4.87
C VAL A 256 19.39 -14.39 3.36
N HIS A 257 19.60 -15.63 2.92
CA HIS A 257 19.76 -16.05 1.51
C HIS A 257 18.63 -17.01 1.07
N LEU A 258 17.41 -16.50 0.88
CA LEU A 258 16.21 -17.33 0.70
C LEU A 258 16.26 -18.24 -0.54
N GLU A 259 17.04 -17.87 -1.56
CA GLU A 259 17.32 -18.66 -2.75
C GLU A 259 17.93 -20.04 -2.43
N LYS A 260 18.62 -20.18 -1.29
CA LYS A 260 19.19 -21.47 -0.85
C LYS A 260 18.11 -22.53 -0.59
N LEU A 261 16.85 -22.14 -0.38
CA LEU A 261 15.72 -23.09 -0.28
C LEU A 261 15.58 -23.99 -1.53
N GLN A 262 16.11 -23.57 -2.69
CA GLN A 262 16.16 -24.45 -3.88
C GLN A 262 16.94 -25.74 -3.63
N GLY A 263 17.91 -25.73 -2.72
CA GLY A 263 18.66 -26.92 -2.31
C GLY A 263 17.79 -28.01 -1.67
N LEU A 264 16.55 -27.71 -1.26
CA LEU A 264 15.60 -28.69 -0.76
C LEU A 264 15.06 -29.63 -1.85
N LYS A 265 15.14 -29.24 -3.14
CA LYS A 265 14.65 -30.05 -4.26
C LYS A 265 15.24 -31.47 -4.27
N ARG A 266 16.49 -31.65 -3.84
CA ARG A 266 17.16 -32.96 -3.73
C ARG A 266 16.47 -33.92 -2.74
N TRP A 267 15.77 -33.38 -1.76
CA TRP A 267 15.05 -34.14 -0.72
C TRP A 267 13.56 -34.29 -1.03
N ALA A 268 13.04 -33.72 -2.13
CA ALA A 268 11.61 -33.67 -2.40
C ALA A 268 10.96 -35.06 -2.57
N LYS A 269 11.73 -36.06 -3.02
CA LYS A 269 11.29 -37.45 -3.18
C LYS A 269 11.74 -38.37 -2.04
N ASP A 270 12.46 -37.86 -1.04
CA ASP A 270 12.88 -38.66 0.12
C ASP A 270 11.66 -38.92 1.04
N PRO A 271 11.24 -40.19 1.22
CA PRO A 271 10.10 -40.51 2.07
C PRO A 271 10.29 -40.07 3.53
N ALA A 272 11.53 -40.07 4.04
CA ALA A 272 11.80 -39.63 5.40
C ALA A 272 11.58 -38.12 5.55
N PHE A 273 12.10 -37.32 4.63
CA PHE A 273 11.88 -35.88 4.61
C PHE A 273 10.40 -35.52 4.41
N GLN A 274 9.69 -36.19 3.51
CA GLN A 274 8.25 -35.98 3.31
C GLN A 274 7.46 -36.24 4.61
N ARG A 275 7.73 -37.35 5.31
CA ARG A 275 7.10 -37.64 6.61
C ARG A 275 7.40 -36.58 7.66
N ALA A 276 8.63 -36.07 7.72
CA ALA A 276 9.02 -35.02 8.65
C ALA A 276 8.26 -33.70 8.37
N VAL A 277 8.18 -33.28 7.10
CA VAL A 277 7.40 -32.08 6.69
C VAL A 277 5.92 -32.25 7.04
N MET A 278 5.34 -33.42 6.78
CA MET A 278 3.95 -33.73 7.12
C MET A 278 3.70 -33.69 8.63
N LYS A 279 4.63 -34.23 9.43
CA LYS A 279 4.55 -34.17 10.90
C LYS A 279 4.50 -32.73 11.40
N VAL A 280 5.41 -31.88 10.93
CA VAL A 280 5.43 -30.45 11.28
C VAL A 280 4.12 -29.76 10.88
N LYS A 281 3.58 -30.06 9.69
CA LYS A 281 2.28 -29.52 9.26
C LYS A 281 1.15 -29.96 10.19
N GLN A 282 1.13 -31.23 10.59
CA GLN A 282 0.10 -31.77 11.48
C GLN A 282 0.18 -31.16 12.89
N GLU A 283 1.38 -31.00 13.45
CA GLU A 283 1.60 -30.30 14.71
C GLU A 283 1.11 -28.86 14.67
N ASN A 284 1.38 -28.14 13.57
CA ASN A 284 0.88 -26.78 13.39
C ASN A 284 -0.66 -26.72 13.30
N LYS A 285 -1.31 -27.71 12.67
CA LYS A 285 -2.78 -27.81 12.64
C LYS A 285 -3.36 -28.07 14.03
N LEU A 286 -2.73 -28.94 14.82
CA LEU A 286 -3.15 -29.21 16.20
C LEU A 286 -3.05 -27.96 17.08
N LYS A 287 -1.94 -27.20 16.96
CA LYS A 287 -1.78 -25.91 17.66
C LYS A 287 -2.86 -24.91 17.27
N LEU A 288 -3.18 -24.80 15.98
CA LEU A 288 -4.24 -23.92 15.50
C LEU A 288 -5.64 -24.36 15.97
N ALA A 289 -5.92 -25.67 15.97
CA ALA A 289 -7.18 -26.20 16.48
C ALA A 289 -7.38 -25.88 17.97
N ALA A 290 -6.35 -26.07 18.79
CA ALA A 290 -6.38 -25.71 20.20
C ALA A 290 -6.57 -24.19 20.41
N LEU A 291 -5.95 -23.36 19.57
CA LEU A 291 -6.12 -21.91 19.60
C LEU A 291 -7.56 -21.50 19.28
N ILE A 292 -8.17 -22.08 18.24
CA ILE A 292 -9.55 -21.80 17.84
C ILE A 292 -10.53 -22.23 18.94
N GLU A 293 -10.34 -23.42 19.52
CA GLU A 293 -11.18 -23.89 20.62
C GLU A 293 -11.08 -22.97 21.83
N ARG A 294 -9.87 -22.52 22.20
CA ARG A 294 -9.67 -21.59 23.30
C ARG A 294 -10.36 -20.24 23.08
N ASP A 295 -10.22 -19.67 21.88
CA ASP A 295 -10.67 -18.30 21.60
C ASP A 295 -12.15 -18.22 21.21
N THR A 296 -12.74 -19.31 20.72
CA THR A 296 -14.11 -19.31 20.16
C THR A 296 -15.02 -20.39 20.75
N GLY A 297 -14.48 -21.37 21.47
CA GLY A 297 -15.22 -22.55 21.93
C GLY A 297 -15.50 -23.60 20.85
N VAL A 298 -15.14 -23.33 19.58
CA VAL A 298 -15.41 -24.24 18.45
C VAL A 298 -14.32 -25.29 18.33
N LYS A 299 -14.69 -26.57 18.45
CA LYS A 299 -13.81 -27.71 18.18
C LYS A 299 -13.76 -28.01 16.70
N ILE A 300 -12.55 -28.13 16.15
CA ILE A 300 -12.33 -28.47 14.73
C ILE A 300 -11.51 -29.76 14.57
N ASN A 301 -11.79 -30.52 13.51
CA ASN A 301 -11.07 -31.75 13.21
C ASN A 301 -9.71 -31.46 12.56
N ALA A 302 -8.61 -31.62 13.30
CA ALA A 302 -7.26 -31.40 12.77
C ALA A 302 -6.80 -32.44 11.73
N ALA A 303 -7.57 -33.51 11.49
CA ALA A 303 -7.33 -34.44 10.38
C ALA A 303 -7.93 -33.94 9.05
N SER A 304 -8.86 -32.98 9.09
CA SER A 304 -9.47 -32.39 7.89
C SER A 304 -8.46 -31.57 7.07
N MET A 305 -8.79 -31.28 5.82
CA MET A 305 -8.07 -30.26 5.06
C MET A 305 -8.43 -28.86 5.61
N PHE A 306 -7.43 -28.09 6.04
CA PHE A 306 -7.63 -26.69 6.44
C PHE A 306 -7.59 -25.80 5.20
N ASP A 307 -8.75 -25.29 4.82
CA ASP A 307 -8.97 -24.45 3.64
C ASP A 307 -9.13 -22.98 4.10
N VAL A 308 -8.09 -22.16 3.93
CA VAL A 308 -7.95 -20.88 4.64
C VAL A 308 -7.88 -19.71 3.67
N GLN A 309 -8.84 -18.78 3.77
CA GLN A 309 -8.85 -17.52 3.03
C GLN A 309 -8.78 -16.34 4.01
N VAL A 310 -7.56 -15.91 4.35
CA VAL A 310 -7.31 -14.78 5.25
C VAL A 310 -6.77 -13.56 4.51
N LYS A 311 -7.53 -12.46 4.50
CA LYS A 311 -7.19 -11.16 3.87
C LYS A 311 -8.28 -10.13 4.18
N ARG A 312 -8.03 -8.83 3.94
CA ARG A 312 -9.09 -7.79 3.99
C ARG A 312 -10.34 -8.26 3.21
N ILE A 313 -11.54 -7.97 3.71
CA ILE A 313 -12.78 -8.35 3.03
C ILE A 313 -13.09 -7.32 1.96
N HIS A 314 -13.22 -7.77 0.71
CA HIS A 314 -13.46 -6.90 -0.44
C HIS A 314 -14.04 -7.72 -1.60
N GLU A 315 -14.95 -7.13 -2.38
CA GLU A 315 -15.60 -7.82 -3.51
C GLU A 315 -14.60 -8.43 -4.51
N TYR A 316 -13.55 -7.69 -4.92
CA TYR A 316 -12.55 -8.23 -5.87
C TYR A 316 -11.73 -9.41 -5.30
N LYS A 317 -11.70 -9.58 -3.97
CA LYS A 317 -11.02 -10.71 -3.32
C LYS A 317 -11.89 -11.98 -3.28
N ARG A 318 -13.17 -11.85 -3.68
CA ARG A 318 -14.11 -12.94 -3.95
C ARG A 318 -14.26 -13.91 -2.77
N GLN A 319 -14.34 -13.40 -1.54
CA GLN A 319 -14.78 -14.22 -0.40
C GLN A 319 -16.18 -14.81 -0.65
N LEU A 320 -17.06 -14.03 -1.30
CA LEU A 320 -18.38 -14.52 -1.72
C LEU A 320 -18.30 -15.78 -2.59
N LEU A 321 -17.38 -15.84 -3.56
CA LEU A 321 -17.18 -17.04 -4.39
C LEU A 321 -16.79 -18.26 -3.55
N ASN A 322 -15.94 -18.06 -2.54
CA ASN A 322 -15.56 -19.14 -1.63
C ASN A 322 -16.76 -19.61 -0.79
N ILE A 323 -17.59 -18.68 -0.29
CA ILE A 323 -18.81 -19.02 0.46
C ILE A 323 -19.79 -19.81 -0.42
N LEU A 324 -19.97 -19.44 -1.69
CA LEU A 324 -20.80 -20.20 -2.64
C LEU A 324 -20.28 -21.63 -2.86
N HIS A 325 -18.96 -21.81 -2.86
CA HIS A 325 -18.36 -23.14 -2.91
C HIS A 325 -18.65 -23.95 -1.62
N VAL A 326 -18.60 -23.34 -0.45
CA VAL A 326 -18.99 -23.99 0.83
C VAL A 326 -20.44 -24.46 0.77
N ILE A 327 -21.36 -23.60 0.35
CA ILE A 327 -22.79 -23.94 0.18
C ILE A 327 -22.96 -25.10 -0.81
N THR A 328 -22.19 -25.09 -1.91
CA THR A 328 -22.21 -26.18 -2.90
C THR A 328 -21.77 -27.51 -2.30
N LEU A 329 -20.69 -27.53 -1.51
CA LEU A 329 -20.23 -28.74 -0.83
C LEU A 329 -21.26 -29.25 0.18
N TYR A 330 -21.83 -28.36 0.97
CA TYR A 330 -22.90 -28.69 1.91
C TYR A 330 -24.09 -29.36 1.20
N ASN A 331 -24.61 -28.75 0.13
CA ASN A 331 -25.73 -29.28 -0.62
C ASN A 331 -25.43 -30.64 -1.27
N ARG A 332 -24.19 -30.86 -1.74
CA ARG A 332 -23.77 -32.16 -2.29
C ARG A 332 -23.74 -33.25 -1.21
N ILE A 333 -23.19 -32.95 -0.04
CA ILE A 333 -23.17 -33.87 1.11
C ILE A 333 -24.59 -34.20 1.56
N LYS A 334 -25.49 -33.21 1.61
CA LYS A 334 -26.89 -33.43 1.97
C LYS A 334 -27.64 -34.28 0.96
N ARG A 335 -27.32 -34.16 -0.33
CA ARG A 335 -27.94 -34.93 -1.41
C ARG A 335 -27.44 -36.38 -1.46
N ASP A 336 -26.15 -36.59 -1.26
CA ASP A 336 -25.54 -37.93 -1.21
C ASP A 336 -24.57 -38.01 -0.01
N PRO A 337 -25.06 -38.46 1.15
CA PRO A 337 -24.23 -38.62 2.35
C PRO A 337 -23.14 -39.69 2.22
N THR A 338 -23.21 -40.57 1.22
CA THR A 338 -22.24 -41.64 0.99
C THR A 338 -21.13 -41.24 0.03
N ALA A 339 -21.24 -40.07 -0.60
CA ALA A 339 -20.25 -39.55 -1.52
C ALA A 339 -18.87 -39.48 -0.83
N PRO A 340 -17.78 -39.92 -1.50
CA PRO A 340 -16.44 -39.93 -0.93
C PRO A 340 -15.84 -38.51 -0.91
N ILE A 341 -16.28 -37.68 0.04
CA ILE A 341 -15.88 -36.28 0.18
C ILE A 341 -14.82 -36.16 1.28
N THR A 342 -13.67 -35.56 0.95
CA THR A 342 -12.62 -35.27 1.93
C THR A 342 -13.13 -34.26 2.98
N PRO A 343 -13.02 -34.55 4.29
CA PRO A 343 -13.39 -33.60 5.33
C PRO A 343 -12.60 -32.29 5.20
N ARG A 344 -13.29 -31.15 5.34
CA ARG A 344 -12.69 -29.81 5.28
C ARG A 344 -13.08 -28.97 6.48
N THR A 345 -12.15 -28.13 6.92
CA THR A 345 -12.41 -27.00 7.81
C THR A 345 -12.10 -25.73 7.04
N VAL A 346 -13.14 -25.02 6.61
CA VAL A 346 -13.02 -23.77 5.83
C VAL A 346 -12.96 -22.59 6.79
N MET A 347 -11.91 -21.79 6.70
CA MET A 347 -11.67 -20.63 7.56
C MET A 347 -11.57 -19.37 6.70
N ILE A 348 -12.53 -18.45 6.86
CA ILE A 348 -12.52 -17.14 6.19
C ILE A 348 -12.26 -16.08 7.25
N GLY A 349 -11.19 -15.30 7.09
CA GLY A 349 -10.79 -14.28 8.08
C GLY A 349 -10.41 -12.97 7.43
N GLY A 350 -10.85 -11.86 8.03
CA GLY A 350 -10.56 -10.52 7.52
C GLY A 350 -11.34 -9.44 8.24
N LYS A 351 -10.96 -8.18 8.00
CA LYS A 351 -11.72 -7.00 8.42
C LYS A 351 -12.30 -6.29 7.19
N ALA A 352 -13.49 -5.72 7.34
CA ALA A 352 -14.10 -4.80 6.39
C ALA A 352 -13.88 -3.35 6.85
N ALA A 353 -13.75 -2.41 5.91
CA ALA A 353 -13.70 -1.00 6.26
C ALA A 353 -15.03 -0.55 6.90
N PRO A 354 -15.04 0.41 7.85
CA PRO A 354 -16.24 0.82 8.57
C PRO A 354 -17.40 1.26 7.65
N GLY A 355 -17.10 1.98 6.57
CA GLY A 355 -18.09 2.45 5.60
C GLY A 355 -18.49 1.43 4.53
N TYR A 356 -17.83 0.26 4.45
CA TYR A 356 -18.02 -0.67 3.35
C TYR A 356 -19.15 -1.68 3.62
N PHE A 357 -20.37 -1.27 3.30
CA PHE A 357 -21.60 -2.04 3.57
C PHE A 357 -21.55 -3.47 2.99
N ILE A 358 -21.23 -3.62 1.69
CA ILE A 358 -21.22 -4.94 1.04
C ILE A 358 -20.19 -5.88 1.66
N ALA A 359 -18.99 -5.40 1.99
CA ALA A 359 -18.00 -6.21 2.68
C ALA A 359 -18.47 -6.71 4.05
N LYS A 360 -19.25 -5.91 4.79
CA LYS A 360 -19.88 -6.34 6.04
C LYS A 360 -20.97 -7.38 5.82
N GLN A 361 -21.77 -7.26 4.75
CA GLN A 361 -22.76 -8.27 4.37
C GLN A 361 -22.11 -9.60 4.02
N ILE A 362 -20.96 -9.60 3.35
CA ILE A 362 -20.19 -10.82 3.07
C ILE A 362 -19.72 -11.51 4.38
N ILE A 363 -19.30 -10.74 5.39
CA ILE A 363 -18.96 -11.29 6.71
C ILE A 363 -20.20 -11.92 7.36
N ALA A 364 -21.33 -11.20 7.37
CA ALA A 364 -22.57 -11.70 7.94
C ALA A 364 -23.03 -13.00 7.26
N LEU A 365 -22.94 -13.07 5.93
CA LEU A 365 -23.23 -14.27 5.16
C LEU A 365 -22.31 -15.44 5.54
N ALA A 366 -21.00 -15.21 5.67
CA ALA A 366 -20.07 -16.25 6.09
C ALA A 366 -20.42 -16.82 7.47
N CYS A 367 -20.76 -15.96 8.44
CA CYS A 367 -21.18 -16.38 9.76
C CYS A 367 -22.51 -17.15 9.73
N ALA A 368 -23.49 -16.69 8.94
CA ALA A 368 -24.77 -17.36 8.80
C ALA A 368 -24.63 -18.77 8.22
N VAL A 369 -23.83 -18.92 7.15
CA VAL A 369 -23.52 -20.22 6.55
C VAL A 369 -22.80 -21.14 7.55
N GLY A 370 -21.90 -20.60 8.37
CA GLY A 370 -21.21 -21.38 9.40
C GLY A 370 -22.11 -21.91 10.53
N ASN A 371 -23.30 -21.34 10.70
CA ASN A 371 -24.30 -21.76 11.70
C ASN A 371 -25.34 -22.76 11.16
N THR A 372 -25.24 -23.15 9.88
CA THR A 372 -26.17 -24.08 9.20
C THR A 372 -25.60 -25.49 9.16
#